data_AF-A0A937UQN5-F1
#
_entry.id   AF-A0A937UQN5-F1
#
_cell.length_a   1.000
_cell.length_b   1.000
_cell.length_c   1.000
_cell.angle_alpha   90.00
_cell.angle_beta   90.00
_cell.angle_gamma   90.00
#
_symmetry.space_group_name_H-M   'P 1'
#
loop_
_entity.id
_entity.type
_entity.pdbx_description
1 polymer ?
#
loop_
_entity_poly.entity_id
_entity_poly.type
_entity_poly.pdbx_seq_one_letter_code
_entity_poly.pdbx_strand_id
1 'polypeptide(L)'
;MPRAAGMNLHLLGLIPDLGGASFIDRLADNAACVAALVKPGRSQDDASTRLRSCPLRQDDAAAYRAIERFVVAVPRLSDRAWLRTLADPRHRALTFERWPLNPSTDSDLLSLYVDPFAVNGIIPASTGLRDSRDGTLPSCSAKGGFIKVTWTTEPGRPKEVAKWNVEILPSEDYYGPETDFDVDLPHKSPKGTLRACKLTINLDSEDVERAPKTVVVRIQALDRNGQVLRLADGELAQATSQEFLLDATPPSESTTVRRESASSLPIARLRAVLAGAEAETESSEGWQESDLAYLQLRFSRSHASRLALSIPLRELEARNPST
;
A
#
# COMPACT_ATOMS: atom_id res chain seq x y z
N MET A 1 -17.41 -30.97 -30.00
CA MET A 1 -18.40 -30.25 -29.16
C MET A 1 -17.85 -29.03 -28.38
N PRO A 2 -16.57 -28.96 -27.89
CA PRO A 2 -16.09 -27.82 -27.10
C PRO A 2 -16.10 -26.47 -27.83
N ARG A 3 -15.86 -26.48 -29.15
CA ARG A 3 -15.68 -25.27 -29.97
C ARG A 3 -16.92 -24.38 -30.08
N ALA A 4 -18.12 -24.95 -30.00
CA ALA A 4 -19.38 -24.20 -30.04
C ALA A 4 -19.71 -23.60 -28.66
N ALA A 5 -19.45 -24.34 -27.57
CA ALA A 5 -19.62 -23.84 -26.22
C ALA A 5 -18.64 -22.69 -25.93
N GLY A 6 -17.39 -22.84 -26.35
CA GLY A 6 -16.34 -21.87 -26.12
C GLY A 6 -16.53 -20.50 -26.80
N MET A 7 -17.15 -20.47 -27.99
CA MET A 7 -17.53 -19.20 -28.65
C MET A 7 -18.66 -18.46 -27.94
N ASN A 8 -19.49 -19.17 -27.19
CA ASN A 8 -20.63 -18.63 -26.47
C ASN A 8 -20.30 -18.21 -25.03
N LEU A 9 -19.02 -18.27 -24.62
CA LEU A 9 -18.57 -17.82 -23.29
C LEU A 9 -18.92 -16.35 -22.99
N HIS A 10 -19.06 -15.52 -24.02
CA HIS A 10 -19.52 -14.13 -23.87
C HIS A 10 -20.91 -14.01 -23.23
N LEU A 11 -21.78 -15.03 -23.37
CA LEU A 11 -23.08 -15.09 -22.71
C LEU A 11 -22.96 -15.30 -21.19
N LEU A 12 -21.84 -15.86 -20.73
CA LEU A 12 -21.49 -16.04 -19.32
C LEU A 12 -20.62 -14.90 -18.78
N GLY A 13 -20.40 -13.86 -19.57
CA GLY A 13 -19.49 -12.77 -19.22
C GLY A 13 -18.02 -13.18 -19.24
N LEU A 14 -17.64 -14.15 -20.07
CA LEU A 14 -16.26 -14.61 -20.26
C LEU A 14 -15.74 -14.31 -21.67
N ILE A 15 -14.42 -14.27 -21.84
CA ILE A 15 -13.78 -14.08 -23.16
C ILE A 15 -13.99 -15.35 -23.99
N PRO A 16 -14.43 -15.27 -25.26
CA PRO A 16 -14.54 -16.43 -26.13
C PRO A 16 -13.24 -17.22 -26.24
N ASP A 17 -13.32 -18.55 -26.13
CA ASP A 17 -12.19 -19.48 -26.21
C ASP A 17 -12.57 -20.61 -27.17
N LEU A 18 -11.77 -20.88 -28.20
CA LEU A 18 -12.11 -21.88 -29.22
C LEU A 18 -11.94 -23.34 -28.79
N GLY A 19 -11.59 -23.57 -27.54
CA GLY A 19 -11.38 -24.88 -26.94
C GLY A 19 -9.93 -25.36 -27.06
N GLY A 20 -9.75 -26.67 -26.89
CA GLY A 20 -8.44 -27.32 -26.84
C GLY A 20 -8.33 -28.23 -25.62
N ALA A 21 -7.19 -28.92 -25.48
CA ALA A 21 -6.97 -29.87 -24.39
C ALA A 21 -7.06 -29.21 -23.00
N SER A 22 -6.61 -27.96 -22.87
CA SER A 22 -6.61 -27.17 -21.63
C SER A 22 -7.75 -26.15 -21.55
N PHE A 23 -8.87 -26.37 -22.26
CA PHE A 23 -10.01 -25.45 -22.22
C PHE A 23 -10.56 -25.25 -20.80
N ILE A 24 -10.74 -26.34 -20.06
CA ILE A 24 -11.29 -26.31 -18.70
C ILE A 24 -10.31 -25.59 -17.75
N ASP A 25 -9.02 -25.89 -17.86
CA ASP A 25 -7.97 -25.29 -17.02
C ASP A 25 -7.92 -23.76 -17.19
N ARG A 26 -8.13 -23.27 -18.42
CA ARG A 26 -8.14 -21.84 -18.73
C ARG A 26 -9.38 -21.09 -18.28
N LEU A 27 -10.47 -21.75 -17.90
CA LEU A 27 -11.71 -21.05 -17.51
C LEU A 27 -11.51 -20.16 -16.27
N ALA A 28 -10.71 -20.63 -15.30
CA ALA A 28 -10.39 -19.85 -14.11
C ALA A 28 -9.57 -18.60 -14.45
N ASP A 29 -8.54 -18.74 -15.30
CA ASP A 29 -7.74 -17.61 -15.77
C ASP A 29 -8.55 -16.63 -16.61
N ASN A 30 -9.51 -17.13 -17.40
CA ASN A 30 -10.42 -16.31 -18.20
C ASN A 30 -11.29 -15.45 -17.29
N ALA A 31 -11.91 -16.06 -16.29
CA ALA A 31 -12.71 -15.35 -15.30
C ALA A 31 -11.89 -14.31 -14.54
N ALA A 32 -10.66 -14.65 -14.14
CA ALA A 32 -9.75 -13.72 -13.47
C ALA A 32 -9.37 -12.53 -14.37
N CYS A 33 -9.06 -12.77 -15.66
CA CYS A 33 -8.77 -11.71 -16.62
C CYS A 33 -9.98 -10.78 -16.81
N VAL A 34 -11.18 -11.34 -16.98
CA VAL A 34 -12.39 -10.51 -17.12
C VAL A 34 -12.65 -9.71 -15.85
N ALA A 35 -12.51 -10.32 -14.67
CA ALA A 35 -12.68 -9.63 -13.40
C ALA A 35 -11.72 -8.42 -13.30
N ALA A 36 -10.44 -8.60 -13.61
CA ALA A 36 -9.44 -7.52 -13.59
C ALA A 36 -9.72 -6.40 -14.61
N LEU A 37 -10.24 -6.75 -15.79
CA LEU A 37 -10.56 -5.77 -16.84
C LEU A 37 -11.84 -4.99 -16.55
N VAL A 38 -12.86 -5.66 -16.04
CA VAL A 38 -14.18 -5.10 -15.74
C VAL A 38 -14.14 -4.29 -14.44
N LYS A 39 -13.55 -4.86 -13.39
CA LYS A 39 -13.45 -4.26 -12.05
C LYS A 39 -12.00 -3.86 -11.81
N PRO A 40 -11.66 -2.58 -11.96
CA PRO A 40 -10.29 -2.15 -11.72
C PRO A 40 -9.90 -2.32 -10.25
N GLY A 41 -8.60 -2.42 -10.00
CA GLY A 41 -8.07 -2.40 -8.64
C GLY A 41 -8.26 -1.04 -7.98
N ARG A 42 -8.25 0.04 -8.79
CA ARG A 42 -8.54 1.43 -8.42
C ARG A 42 -9.44 2.09 -9.46
N SER A 43 -10.33 2.98 -9.02
CA SER A 43 -11.23 3.76 -9.88
C SER A 43 -10.55 4.38 -11.12
N GLN A 44 -9.32 4.88 -10.97
CA GLN A 44 -8.52 5.53 -12.01
C GLN A 44 -7.68 4.59 -12.89
N ASP A 45 -7.67 3.27 -12.64
CA ASP A 45 -6.86 2.35 -13.45
C ASP A 45 -7.37 2.37 -14.90
N ASP A 46 -6.48 2.75 -15.82
CA ASP A 46 -6.77 2.73 -17.25
C ASP A 46 -6.79 1.30 -17.81
N ALA A 47 -7.29 1.16 -19.03
CA ALA A 47 -7.41 -0.12 -19.72
C ALA A 47 -6.07 -0.90 -19.81
N SER A 48 -4.94 -0.20 -20.00
CA SER A 48 -3.60 -0.84 -20.06
C SER A 48 -3.17 -1.34 -18.68
N THR A 49 -3.39 -0.56 -17.63
CA THR A 49 -3.08 -0.92 -16.24
C THR A 49 -3.90 -2.12 -15.77
N ARG A 50 -5.19 -2.16 -16.11
CA ARG A 50 -6.05 -3.31 -15.86
C ARG A 50 -5.54 -4.56 -16.59
N LEU A 51 -5.15 -4.44 -17.85
CA LEU A 51 -4.62 -5.56 -18.63
C LEU A 51 -3.30 -6.11 -18.04
N ARG A 52 -2.45 -5.24 -17.49
CA ARG A 52 -1.22 -5.66 -16.79
C ARG A 52 -1.49 -6.48 -15.52
N SER A 53 -2.69 -6.36 -14.96
CA SER A 53 -3.13 -7.13 -13.79
C SER A 53 -3.62 -8.54 -14.16
N CYS A 54 -3.84 -8.81 -15.45
CA CYS A 54 -4.15 -10.15 -15.93
C CYS A 54 -2.89 -11.05 -15.90
N PRO A 55 -3.04 -12.38 -15.73
CA PRO A 55 -1.93 -13.36 -15.77
C PRO A 55 -1.37 -13.56 -17.19
N LEU A 56 -0.90 -12.49 -17.83
CA LEU A 56 -0.34 -12.50 -19.18
C LEU A 56 1.16 -12.29 -19.15
N ARG A 57 1.87 -13.09 -19.93
CA ARG A 57 3.29 -12.89 -20.20
C ARG A 57 3.45 -11.69 -21.13
N GLN A 58 4.34 -10.78 -20.74
CA GLN A 58 4.65 -9.59 -21.53
C GLN A 58 5.78 -9.83 -22.56
N ASP A 59 6.42 -11.00 -22.51
CA ASP A 59 7.52 -11.37 -23.41
C ASP A 59 7.02 -11.75 -24.81
N ASP A 60 5.78 -12.25 -24.95
CA ASP A 60 5.08 -12.32 -26.23
C ASP A 60 4.51 -10.94 -26.61
N ALA A 61 5.41 -10.05 -27.02
CA ALA A 61 5.09 -8.67 -27.31
C ALA A 61 4.05 -8.50 -28.44
N ALA A 62 3.97 -9.45 -29.39
CA ALA A 62 3.04 -9.35 -30.51
C ALA A 62 1.61 -9.68 -30.09
N ALA A 63 1.41 -10.80 -29.37
CA ALA A 63 0.10 -11.20 -28.86
C ALA A 63 -0.40 -10.20 -27.80
N TYR A 64 0.46 -9.82 -26.85
CA TYR A 64 0.12 -8.87 -25.80
C TYR A 64 -0.31 -7.51 -26.40
N ARG A 65 0.44 -6.94 -27.34
CA ARG A 65 0.07 -5.66 -27.97
C ARG A 65 -1.18 -5.74 -28.84
N ALA A 66 -1.52 -6.90 -29.39
CA ALA A 66 -2.78 -7.06 -30.11
C ALA A 66 -3.98 -6.97 -29.15
N ILE A 67 -3.87 -7.63 -27.99
CA ILE A 67 -4.87 -7.58 -26.92
C ILE A 67 -4.96 -6.15 -26.34
N GLU A 68 -3.82 -5.54 -26.00
CA GLU A 68 -3.78 -4.19 -25.46
C GLU A 68 -4.45 -3.16 -26.38
N ARG A 69 -4.14 -3.19 -27.68
CA ARG A 69 -4.78 -2.30 -28.66
C ARG A 69 -6.30 -2.46 -28.69
N PHE A 70 -6.80 -3.70 -28.58
CA PHE A 70 -8.23 -3.94 -28.54
C PHE A 70 -8.84 -3.40 -27.25
N VAL A 71 -8.28 -3.77 -26.10
CA VAL A 71 -8.77 -3.41 -24.76
C VAL A 71 -8.77 -1.90 -24.54
N VAL A 72 -7.73 -1.19 -24.98
CA VAL A 72 -7.64 0.29 -24.90
C VAL A 72 -8.67 0.97 -25.80
N ALA A 73 -9.05 0.35 -26.92
CA ALA A 73 -10.07 0.89 -27.82
C ALA A 73 -11.51 0.66 -27.32
N VAL A 74 -11.71 -0.13 -26.25
CA VAL A 74 -13.03 -0.36 -25.65
C VAL A 74 -13.42 0.85 -24.79
N PRO A 75 -14.53 1.55 -25.09
CA PRO A 75 -14.91 2.75 -24.35
C PRO A 75 -15.27 2.48 -22.87
N ARG A 76 -15.89 1.34 -22.58
CA ARG A 76 -16.31 0.94 -21.22
C ARG A 76 -16.12 -0.55 -21.02
N LEU A 77 -15.01 -0.94 -20.38
CA LEU A 77 -14.75 -2.36 -20.11
C LEU A 77 -15.78 -2.98 -19.15
N SER A 78 -16.38 -2.17 -18.27
CA SER A 78 -17.36 -2.59 -17.27
C SER A 78 -18.68 -3.10 -17.85
N ASP A 79 -19.07 -2.65 -19.05
CA ASP A 79 -20.34 -3.03 -19.69
C ASP A 79 -20.34 -4.44 -20.28
N ARG A 80 -19.16 -5.09 -20.36
CA ARG A 80 -18.93 -6.43 -20.91
C ARG A 80 -19.42 -6.62 -22.36
N ALA A 81 -19.91 -5.59 -23.04
CA ALA A 81 -20.44 -5.68 -24.41
C ALA A 81 -19.32 -6.07 -25.41
N TRP A 82 -18.09 -5.66 -25.11
CA TRP A 82 -16.89 -6.01 -25.87
C TRP A 82 -16.61 -7.52 -25.93
N LEU A 83 -17.07 -8.31 -24.95
CA LEU A 83 -16.93 -9.78 -24.99
C LEU A 83 -17.70 -10.37 -26.17
N ARG A 84 -18.86 -9.79 -26.52
CA ARG A 84 -19.64 -10.18 -27.70
C ARG A 84 -18.91 -9.78 -28.99
N THR A 85 -18.22 -8.65 -29.00
CA THR A 85 -17.38 -8.25 -30.14
C THR A 85 -16.27 -9.27 -30.40
N LEU A 86 -15.64 -9.80 -29.35
CA LEU A 86 -14.63 -10.85 -29.48
C LEU A 86 -15.18 -12.19 -30.01
N ALA A 87 -16.50 -12.40 -29.97
CA ALA A 87 -17.13 -13.60 -30.52
C ALA A 87 -17.29 -13.54 -32.05
N ASP A 88 -17.06 -12.39 -32.69
CA ASP A 88 -17.06 -12.27 -34.15
C ASP A 88 -15.85 -13.03 -34.76
N PRO A 89 -16.03 -13.83 -35.83
CA PRO A 89 -14.95 -14.52 -36.51
C PRO A 89 -13.76 -13.65 -36.95
N ARG A 90 -13.95 -12.34 -37.15
CA ARG A 90 -12.87 -11.37 -37.45
C ARG A 90 -11.90 -11.19 -36.29
N HIS A 91 -12.35 -11.43 -35.06
CA HIS A 91 -11.55 -11.32 -33.83
C HIS A 91 -11.00 -12.66 -33.34
N ARG A 92 -11.02 -13.69 -34.18
CA ARG A 92 -10.48 -15.04 -33.87
C ARG A 92 -9.02 -15.06 -33.42
N ALA A 93 -8.25 -14.02 -33.71
CA ALA A 93 -6.88 -13.89 -33.25
C ALA A 93 -6.78 -13.42 -31.78
N LEU A 94 -7.86 -12.90 -31.20
CA LEU A 94 -7.94 -12.33 -29.86
C LEU A 94 -8.72 -13.21 -28.87
N THR A 95 -9.13 -14.41 -29.28
CA THR A 95 -9.79 -15.40 -28.42
C THR A 95 -8.83 -15.92 -27.36
N PHE A 96 -9.39 -16.32 -26.22
CA PHE A 96 -8.63 -16.53 -24.98
C PHE A 96 -7.56 -17.63 -25.08
N GLU A 97 -7.75 -18.64 -25.92
CA GLU A 97 -6.74 -19.70 -26.11
C GLU A 97 -5.43 -19.21 -26.75
N ARG A 98 -5.43 -17.98 -27.28
CA ARG A 98 -4.26 -17.31 -27.86
C ARG A 98 -3.62 -16.30 -26.91
N TRP A 99 -4.22 -16.07 -25.75
CA TRP A 99 -3.64 -15.16 -24.77
C TRP A 99 -2.37 -15.80 -24.20
N PRO A 100 -1.24 -15.07 -24.14
CA PRO A 100 0.01 -15.62 -23.65
C PRO A 100 -0.06 -15.75 -22.14
N LEU A 101 -0.79 -16.74 -21.62
CA LEU A 101 -0.97 -16.91 -20.19
C LEU A 101 0.36 -17.25 -19.52
N ASN A 102 0.61 -16.61 -18.39
CA ASN A 102 1.62 -17.05 -17.45
C ASN A 102 0.91 -18.01 -16.50
N PRO A 103 1.19 -19.32 -16.52
CA PRO A 103 0.59 -20.22 -15.53
C PRO A 103 0.94 -19.66 -14.15
N SER A 104 -0.09 -19.46 -13.32
CA SER A 104 0.10 -19.00 -11.94
C SER A 104 1.16 -19.90 -11.30
N THR A 105 2.29 -19.33 -10.89
CA THR A 105 3.31 -20.11 -10.19
C THR A 105 2.77 -20.32 -8.78
N ASP A 106 2.54 -21.58 -8.40
CA ASP A 106 2.18 -21.93 -7.03
C ASP A 106 3.26 -21.35 -6.11
N SER A 107 2.86 -20.41 -5.26
CA SER A 107 3.79 -19.75 -4.36
C SER A 107 4.14 -20.69 -3.21
N ASP A 108 5.35 -20.54 -2.66
CA ASP A 108 5.69 -21.12 -1.36
C ASP A 108 4.93 -20.46 -0.21
N LEU A 109 4.18 -19.39 -0.48
CA LEU A 109 3.37 -18.64 0.47
C LEU A 109 2.12 -19.44 0.88
N LEU A 110 2.08 -19.85 2.14
CA LEU A 110 0.95 -20.52 2.78
C LEU A 110 -0.05 -19.52 3.36
N SER A 111 0.44 -18.43 3.95
CA SER A 111 -0.41 -17.39 4.55
C SER A 111 0.20 -16.00 4.46
N LEU A 112 -0.67 -15.00 4.41
CA LEU A 112 -0.36 -13.59 4.45
C LEU A 112 -1.41 -12.89 5.30
N TYR A 113 -0.97 -12.12 6.30
CA TYR A 113 -1.88 -11.28 7.10
C TYR A 113 -1.21 -9.97 7.47
N VAL A 114 -2.02 -8.92 7.55
CA VAL A 114 -1.57 -7.60 8.02
C VAL A 114 -1.58 -7.62 9.55
N ASP A 115 -0.50 -7.18 10.17
CA ASP A 115 -0.45 -7.13 11.63
C ASP A 115 -1.42 -6.04 12.15
N PRO A 116 -2.10 -6.27 13.29
CA PRO A 116 -2.98 -5.27 13.89
C PRO A 116 -2.25 -3.96 14.19
N PHE A 117 -2.94 -2.83 14.04
CA PHE A 117 -2.36 -1.52 14.36
C PHE A 117 -2.14 -1.31 15.86
N ALA A 118 -2.97 -1.95 16.68
CA ALA A 118 -2.88 -1.89 18.13
C ALA A 118 -2.17 -3.12 18.70
N VAL A 119 -1.20 -2.90 19.58
CA VAL A 119 -0.54 -3.95 20.35
C VAL A 119 -1.03 -3.83 21.79
N ASN A 120 -1.71 -4.87 22.29
CA ASN A 120 -2.35 -4.86 23.62
C ASN A 120 -3.33 -3.69 23.81
N GLY A 121 -4.07 -3.32 22.75
CA GLY A 121 -5.03 -2.21 22.77
C GLY A 121 -4.41 -0.81 22.67
N ILE A 122 -3.08 -0.71 22.52
CA ILE A 122 -2.40 0.58 22.38
C ILE A 122 -1.88 0.71 20.95
N ILE A 123 -2.21 1.82 20.29
CA ILE A 123 -1.71 2.15 18.95
C ILE A 123 -0.33 2.84 19.09
N PRO A 124 0.76 2.21 18.64
CA PRO A 124 2.08 2.82 18.74
C PRO A 124 2.18 4.06 17.85
N ALA A 125 2.77 5.16 18.35
CA ALA A 125 2.97 6.37 17.54
C ALA A 125 3.74 6.13 16.22
N SER A 126 4.53 5.05 16.15
CA SER A 126 5.23 4.64 14.93
C SER A 126 4.32 4.20 13.78
N THR A 127 3.05 3.88 14.04
CA THR A 127 2.05 3.57 12.99
C THR A 127 1.61 4.84 12.26
N GLY A 128 1.75 6.01 12.89
CA GLY A 128 1.24 7.29 12.37
C GLY A 128 -0.29 7.43 12.49
N LEU A 129 -0.95 6.48 13.17
CA LEU A 129 -2.35 6.55 13.52
C LEU A 129 -2.53 7.21 14.90
N ARG A 130 -3.61 7.97 15.03
CA ARG A 130 -4.07 8.54 16.29
C ARG A 130 -5.16 7.66 16.87
N ASP A 131 -5.03 7.36 18.14
CA ASP A 131 -6.06 6.66 18.88
C ASP A 131 -7.26 7.58 19.07
N SER A 132 -8.44 7.08 18.74
CA SER A 132 -9.69 7.80 18.94
C SER A 132 -10.20 7.45 20.33
N ARG A 133 -10.13 8.41 21.26
CA ARG A 133 -10.83 8.25 22.54
C ARG A 133 -12.32 8.18 22.19
N ASP A 134 -13.00 7.14 22.66
CA ASP A 134 -14.45 6.86 22.52
C ASP A 134 -14.82 5.60 21.71
N GLY A 135 -13.87 4.69 21.42
CA GLY A 135 -14.17 3.40 20.77
C GLY A 135 -14.46 3.51 19.27
N THR A 136 -14.19 4.69 18.70
CA THR A 136 -14.18 4.99 17.28
C THR A 136 -12.92 4.47 16.59
N LEU A 137 -12.99 4.27 15.27
CA LEU A 137 -11.86 3.81 14.47
C LEU A 137 -10.63 4.74 14.63
N PRO A 138 -9.40 4.20 14.59
CA PRO A 138 -8.17 5.01 14.59
C PRO A 138 -8.18 6.01 13.43
N SER A 139 -7.53 7.17 13.58
CA SER A 139 -7.51 8.19 12.53
C SER A 139 -6.11 8.54 12.02
N CYS A 140 -6.01 8.93 10.76
CA CYS A 140 -4.80 9.43 10.12
C CYS A 140 -5.10 10.77 9.42
N SER A 141 -4.12 11.68 9.42
CA SER A 141 -4.24 12.92 8.67
C SER A 141 -4.11 12.65 7.16
N ALA A 142 -5.09 13.11 6.40
CA ALA A 142 -5.03 13.14 4.95
C ALA A 142 -4.09 14.24 4.41
N LYS A 143 -3.72 15.22 5.25
CA LYS A 143 -2.85 16.36 4.90
C LYS A 143 -1.45 16.21 5.51
N GLY A 144 -0.63 15.36 4.91
CA GLY A 144 0.77 15.15 5.31
C GLY A 144 0.96 14.10 6.42
N GLY A 145 -0.07 13.30 6.70
CA GLY A 145 0.04 12.16 7.60
C GLY A 145 0.82 11.00 6.98
N PHE A 146 1.02 9.95 7.77
CA PHE A 146 1.56 8.70 7.26
C PHE A 146 0.94 7.53 7.98
N ILE A 147 0.89 6.39 7.29
CA ILE A 147 0.57 5.11 7.90
C ILE A 147 1.73 4.14 7.69
N LYS A 148 2.19 3.52 8.77
CA LYS A 148 3.15 2.43 8.73
C LYS A 148 2.41 1.12 8.96
N VAL A 149 2.48 0.25 7.95
CA VAL A 149 1.85 -1.07 7.97
C VAL A 149 2.94 -2.13 8.03
N THR A 150 2.72 -3.16 8.85
CA THR A 150 3.54 -4.37 8.91
C THR A 150 2.69 -5.58 8.61
N TRP A 151 3.32 -6.62 8.06
CA TRP A 151 2.63 -7.85 7.70
C TRP A 151 3.51 -9.05 7.98
N THR A 152 2.85 -10.16 8.23
CA THR A 152 3.49 -11.43 8.50
C THR A 152 3.07 -12.46 7.45
N THR A 153 4.02 -13.33 7.11
CA THR A 153 3.86 -14.38 6.11
C THR A 153 4.31 -15.72 6.65
N GLU A 154 3.73 -16.78 6.14
CA GLU A 154 4.22 -18.14 6.31
C GLU A 154 4.51 -18.73 4.92
N PRO A 155 5.75 -19.17 4.65
CA PRO A 155 6.96 -19.03 5.46
C PRO A 155 7.34 -17.55 5.62
N GLY A 156 8.07 -17.23 6.69
CA GLY A 156 8.48 -15.84 6.93
C GLY A 156 9.35 -15.24 5.81
N ARG A 157 10.11 -16.06 5.09
CA ARG A 157 10.93 -15.58 3.96
C ARG A 157 10.48 -16.30 2.70
N PRO A 158 9.36 -15.86 2.09
CA PRO A 158 8.89 -16.47 0.87
C PRO A 158 9.87 -16.15 -0.26
N LYS A 159 10.22 -17.16 -1.06
CA LYS A 159 11.23 -17.04 -2.11
C LYS A 159 10.66 -16.50 -3.41
N GLU A 160 9.38 -16.76 -3.65
CA GLU A 160 8.72 -16.42 -4.91
C GLU A 160 8.19 -14.97 -4.93
N VAL A 161 8.14 -14.30 -3.77
CA VAL A 161 7.72 -12.89 -3.70
C VAL A 161 8.85 -11.97 -4.16
N ALA A 162 8.70 -11.40 -5.35
CA ALA A 162 9.66 -10.44 -5.89
C ALA A 162 9.43 -9.03 -5.32
N LYS A 163 8.16 -8.62 -5.23
CA LYS A 163 7.72 -7.31 -4.74
C LYS A 163 6.41 -7.45 -3.98
N TRP A 164 6.11 -6.46 -3.16
CA TRP A 164 4.79 -6.27 -2.57
C TRP A 164 4.09 -5.12 -3.28
N ASN A 165 2.77 -5.14 -3.30
CA ASN A 165 1.95 -3.96 -3.56
C ASN A 165 1.26 -3.58 -2.25
N VAL A 166 1.45 -2.34 -1.78
CA VAL A 166 0.83 -1.82 -0.56
C VAL A 166 0.06 -0.56 -0.95
N GLU A 167 -1.25 -0.58 -0.78
CA GLU A 167 -2.13 0.51 -1.24
C GLU A 167 -3.28 0.78 -0.27
N ILE A 168 -3.74 2.03 -0.23
CA ILE A 168 -4.90 2.44 0.54
C ILE A 168 -6.13 2.36 -0.36
N LEU A 169 -7.21 1.75 0.14
CA LEU A 169 -8.48 1.58 -0.56
C LEU A 169 -9.64 2.04 0.34
N PRO A 170 -10.76 2.49 -0.26
CA PRO A 170 -12.01 2.64 0.48
C PRO A 170 -12.39 1.32 1.16
N SER A 171 -12.96 1.39 2.36
CA SER A 171 -13.56 0.21 3.00
C SER A 171 -14.75 -0.30 2.19
N GLU A 172 -14.78 -1.60 1.87
CA GLU A 172 -15.91 -2.24 1.20
C GLU A 172 -17.17 -2.29 2.07
N ASP A 173 -17.04 -2.29 3.40
CA ASP A 173 -18.16 -2.31 4.34
C ASP A 173 -18.90 -0.97 4.38
N TYR A 174 -18.16 0.12 4.20
CA TYR A 174 -18.70 1.49 4.16
C TYR A 174 -19.10 1.93 2.76
N TYR A 175 -18.41 1.43 1.74
CA TYR A 175 -18.58 1.85 0.36
C TYR A 175 -18.95 0.65 -0.50
N GLY A 176 -20.18 0.65 -1.02
CA GLY A 176 -20.65 -0.39 -1.91
C GLY A 176 -19.81 -0.46 -3.19
N PRO A 177 -19.86 -1.60 -3.91
CA PRO A 177 -18.99 -1.89 -5.06
C PRO A 177 -19.18 -0.96 -6.28
N GLU A 178 -20.19 -0.09 -6.26
CA GLU A 178 -20.46 0.92 -7.31
C GLU A 178 -19.99 2.33 -6.94
N THR A 179 -19.37 2.50 -5.76
CA THR A 179 -18.92 3.80 -5.27
C THR A 179 -17.54 4.12 -5.84
N ASP A 180 -17.52 4.88 -6.92
CA ASP A 180 -16.26 5.36 -7.52
C ASP A 180 -15.79 6.65 -6.85
N PHE A 181 -14.54 6.62 -6.37
CA PHE A 181 -13.83 7.78 -5.85
C PHE A 181 -12.83 8.27 -6.87
N ASP A 182 -12.96 9.51 -7.33
CA ASP A 182 -12.00 10.14 -8.24
C ASP A 182 -10.95 10.91 -7.42
N VAL A 183 -10.22 10.16 -6.59
CA VAL A 183 -9.10 10.63 -5.75
C VAL A 183 -8.00 9.56 -5.78
N ASP A 184 -6.75 9.97 -6.06
CA ASP A 184 -5.61 9.06 -6.05
C ASP A 184 -5.14 8.80 -4.62
N LEU A 185 -5.41 7.59 -4.13
CA LEU A 185 -4.94 7.17 -2.82
C LEU A 185 -3.50 6.65 -2.85
N PRO A 186 -2.69 6.92 -1.81
CA PRO A 186 -1.29 6.52 -1.77
C PRO A 186 -1.07 5.02 -1.94
N HIS A 187 -0.03 4.69 -2.70
CA HIS A 187 0.42 3.32 -2.89
C HIS A 187 1.94 3.25 -3.01
N LYS A 188 2.48 2.05 -2.79
CA LYS A 188 3.92 1.80 -2.87
C LYS A 188 4.19 0.32 -3.15
N SER A 189 5.24 0.06 -3.91
CA SER A 189 5.64 -1.32 -4.23
C SER A 189 7.01 -1.69 -3.62
N PRO A 190 7.08 -2.03 -2.31
CA PRO A 190 8.34 -2.39 -1.67
C PRO A 190 8.91 -3.72 -2.20
N LYS A 191 10.22 -3.93 -1.98
CA LYS A 191 10.90 -5.19 -2.34
C LYS A 191 10.30 -6.37 -1.55
N GLY A 192 10.25 -7.55 -2.16
CA GLY A 192 9.67 -8.77 -1.56
C GLY A 192 10.27 -9.19 -0.21
N THR A 193 11.49 -8.76 0.10
CA THR A 193 12.16 -9.03 1.39
C THR A 193 11.67 -8.14 2.54
N LEU A 194 10.96 -7.04 2.25
CA LEU A 194 10.44 -6.14 3.26
C LEU A 194 9.12 -6.68 3.83
N ARG A 195 8.89 -6.39 5.11
CA ARG A 195 7.65 -6.74 5.84
C ARG A 195 6.97 -5.54 6.51
N ALA A 196 7.44 -4.36 6.13
CA ALA A 196 6.95 -3.10 6.64
C ALA A 196 7.01 -2.06 5.53
N CYS A 197 5.99 -1.23 5.45
CA CYS A 197 5.91 -0.13 4.50
C CYS A 197 5.34 1.11 5.17
N LYS A 198 5.96 2.26 4.92
CA LYS A 198 5.41 3.57 5.27
C LYS A 198 4.79 4.17 4.00
N LEU A 199 3.49 4.42 4.04
CA LEU A 199 2.72 5.18 3.07
C LEU A 199 2.51 6.59 3.61
N THR A 200 2.91 7.61 2.85
CA THR A 200 2.66 9.01 3.20
C THR A 200 1.38 9.44 2.50
N ILE A 201 0.49 10.10 3.23
CA ILE A 201 -0.79 10.59 2.72
C ILE A 201 -0.70 12.10 2.63
N ASN A 202 -0.78 12.63 1.42
CA ASN A 202 -0.71 14.06 1.16
C ASN A 202 -1.69 14.41 0.06
N LEU A 203 -2.97 14.43 0.43
CA LEU A 203 -4.05 14.86 -0.44
C LEU A 203 -4.17 16.38 -0.39
N ASP A 204 -4.54 17.00 -1.51
CA ASP A 204 -4.83 18.42 -1.54
C ASP A 204 -6.19 18.73 -0.89
N SER A 205 -6.58 20.00 -0.81
CA SER A 205 -7.82 20.35 -0.08
C SER A 205 -9.09 19.90 -0.80
N GLU A 206 -9.09 19.80 -2.13
CA GLU A 206 -10.25 19.34 -2.90
C GLU A 206 -10.38 17.81 -2.81
N ASP A 207 -9.26 17.09 -2.89
CA ASP A 207 -9.20 15.64 -2.75
C ASP A 207 -9.56 15.17 -1.35
N VAL A 208 -9.23 15.92 -0.29
CA VAL A 208 -9.60 15.55 1.09
C VAL A 208 -11.12 15.51 1.29
N GLU A 209 -11.86 16.41 0.65
CA GLU A 209 -13.33 16.43 0.75
C GLU A 209 -13.98 15.29 -0.06
N ARG A 210 -13.33 14.90 -1.15
CA ARG A 210 -13.79 13.84 -2.06
C ARG A 210 -13.31 12.44 -1.64
N ALA A 211 -12.29 12.36 -0.80
CA ALA A 211 -11.70 11.11 -0.36
C ALA A 211 -12.67 10.27 0.49
N PRO A 212 -12.57 8.94 0.42
CA PRO A 212 -13.27 8.08 1.36
C PRO A 212 -12.82 8.38 2.79
N LYS A 213 -13.79 8.53 3.70
CA LYS A 213 -13.56 8.75 5.13
C LYS A 213 -13.02 7.50 5.81
N THR A 214 -13.54 6.33 5.47
CA THR A 214 -13.11 5.04 6.04
C THR A 214 -12.31 4.25 5.01
N VAL A 215 -11.09 3.90 5.35
CA VAL A 215 -10.16 3.23 4.43
C VAL A 215 -9.49 2.03 5.09
N VAL A 216 -8.94 1.17 4.25
CA VAL A 216 -8.14 0.01 4.62
C VAL A 216 -6.85 0.01 3.81
N VAL A 217 -5.80 -0.67 4.30
CA VAL A 217 -4.59 -0.94 3.52
C VAL A 217 -4.63 -2.37 3.00
N ARG A 218 -4.52 -2.52 1.69
CA ARG A 218 -4.37 -3.81 1.01
C ARG A 218 -2.89 -4.08 0.74
N ILE A 219 -2.48 -5.32 1.02
CA ILE A 219 -1.16 -5.84 0.71
C ILE A 219 -1.33 -7.02 -0.23
N GLN A 220 -0.59 -7.03 -1.34
CA GLN A 220 -0.55 -8.15 -2.29
C GLN A 220 0.88 -8.58 -2.54
N ALA A 221 1.10 -9.90 -2.57
CA ALA A 221 2.37 -10.47 -2.96
C ALA A 221 2.47 -10.52 -4.50
N LEU A 222 3.51 -9.92 -5.06
CA LEU A 222 3.75 -9.89 -6.51
C LEU A 222 4.94 -10.76 -6.91
N ASP A 223 4.79 -11.48 -8.01
CA ASP A 223 5.86 -12.22 -8.67
C ASP A 223 6.82 -11.29 -9.45
N ARG A 224 7.79 -11.87 -10.17
CA ARG A 224 8.77 -11.12 -10.97
C ARG A 224 8.15 -10.37 -12.15
N ASN A 225 6.99 -10.81 -12.61
CA ASN A 225 6.26 -10.25 -13.73
C ASN A 225 5.23 -9.20 -13.27
N GLY A 226 5.10 -8.96 -11.96
CA GLY A 226 4.15 -8.02 -11.38
C GLY A 226 2.74 -8.59 -11.19
N GLN A 227 2.59 -9.91 -11.27
CA GLN A 227 1.32 -10.61 -11.08
C GLN A 227 1.13 -10.99 -9.61
N VAL A 228 -0.13 -10.97 -9.15
CA VAL A 228 -0.47 -11.39 -7.79
C VAL A 228 -0.26 -12.90 -7.66
N LEU A 229 0.57 -13.30 -6.71
CA LEU A 229 0.81 -14.70 -6.40
C LEU A 229 -0.45 -15.35 -5.83
N ARG A 230 -0.56 -16.67 -5.96
CA ARG A 230 -1.59 -17.46 -5.27
C ARG A 230 -0.98 -18.11 -4.04
N LEU A 231 -1.75 -18.14 -2.96
CA LEU A 231 -1.44 -18.95 -1.79
C LEU A 231 -1.58 -20.44 -2.14
N ALA A 232 -1.03 -21.30 -1.29
CA ALA A 232 -1.10 -22.75 -1.48
C ALA A 232 -2.54 -23.32 -1.48
N ASP A 233 -3.51 -22.58 -0.95
CA ASP A 233 -4.94 -22.92 -1.00
C ASP A 233 -5.63 -22.49 -2.31
N GLY A 234 -4.91 -21.79 -3.19
CA GLY A 234 -5.39 -21.29 -4.49
C GLY A 234 -5.95 -19.87 -4.47
N GLU A 235 -6.14 -19.28 -3.28
CA GLU A 235 -6.60 -17.89 -3.12
C GLU A 235 -5.51 -16.90 -3.52
N LEU A 236 -5.89 -15.66 -3.83
CA LEU A 236 -4.93 -14.60 -4.11
C LEU A 236 -4.14 -14.29 -2.83
N ALA A 237 -2.82 -14.15 -2.94
CA ALA A 237 -1.92 -13.75 -1.86
C ALA A 237 -2.12 -12.28 -1.51
N GLN A 238 -3.26 -12.00 -0.88
CA GLN A 238 -3.76 -10.68 -0.53
C GLN A 238 -4.21 -10.66 0.92
N ALA A 239 -3.91 -9.56 1.62
CA ALA A 239 -4.45 -9.29 2.95
C ALA A 239 -4.85 -7.83 3.08
N THR A 240 -5.86 -7.58 3.92
CA THR A 240 -6.39 -6.24 4.20
C THR A 240 -6.19 -5.92 5.68
N SER A 241 -5.83 -4.67 5.99
CA SER A 241 -5.67 -4.19 7.35
C SER A 241 -7.02 -3.97 8.05
N GLN A 242 -6.95 -3.64 9.35
CA GLN A 242 -8.07 -3.01 10.05
C GLN A 242 -8.43 -1.67 9.40
N GLU A 243 -9.68 -1.26 9.56
CA GLU A 243 -10.18 0.03 9.07
C GLU A 243 -9.63 1.19 9.90
N PHE A 244 -9.44 2.33 9.24
CA PHE A 244 -9.08 3.59 9.87
C PHE A 244 -9.70 4.78 9.13
N LEU A 245 -9.78 5.91 9.81
CA LEU A 245 -10.38 7.13 9.30
C LEU A 245 -9.33 8.05 8.68
N LEU A 246 -9.63 8.62 7.51
CA LEU A 246 -8.93 9.77 6.96
C LEU A 246 -9.61 11.04 7.46
N ASP A 247 -8.85 11.87 8.17
CA ASP A 247 -9.33 13.16 8.66
C ASP A 247 -8.52 14.32 8.06
N ALA A 248 -9.12 15.51 8.05
CA ALA A 248 -8.44 16.72 7.59
C ALA A 248 -7.56 17.36 8.68
N THR A 249 -7.49 16.76 9.87
CA THR A 249 -6.77 17.32 11.00
C THR A 249 -5.30 17.15 10.72
N PRO A 250 -4.50 18.23 10.63
CA PRO A 250 -3.08 18.12 10.33
C PRO A 250 -2.41 17.13 11.29
N PRO A 251 -1.37 16.41 10.84
CA PRO A 251 -0.66 15.51 11.72
C PRO A 251 -0.23 16.32 12.94
N SER A 252 -0.47 15.78 14.14
CA SER A 252 0.09 16.34 15.37
C SER A 252 1.56 16.63 15.07
N GLU A 253 2.00 17.88 15.19
CA GLU A 253 3.34 18.30 14.78
C GLU A 253 4.33 17.24 15.24
N SER A 254 4.85 16.50 14.27
CA SER A 254 5.78 15.43 14.57
C SER A 254 6.98 16.13 15.17
N THR A 255 7.13 16.02 16.50
CA THR A 255 8.33 16.45 17.23
C THR A 255 9.57 15.64 16.83
N THR A 256 9.54 14.94 15.69
CA THR A 256 10.72 14.52 14.96
C THR A 256 11.39 15.73 14.31
N VAL A 257 11.78 16.69 15.15
CA VAL A 257 13.02 17.41 14.89
C VAL A 257 14.10 16.34 14.77
N ARG A 258 14.94 16.42 13.74
CA ARG A 258 16.06 15.49 13.57
C ARG A 258 17.00 15.66 14.77
N ARG A 259 16.83 14.81 15.80
CA ARG A 259 17.50 14.96 17.10
C ARG A 259 18.92 14.43 16.98
N GLU A 260 19.88 15.32 16.79
CA GLU A 260 21.29 14.98 16.90
C GLU A 260 21.76 15.15 18.35
N SER A 261 22.42 14.12 18.88
CA SER A 261 23.09 14.18 20.17
C SER A 261 24.36 15.04 20.07
N ALA A 262 24.48 16.02 20.97
CA ALA A 262 25.67 16.85 21.12
C ALA A 262 26.38 16.52 22.44
N SER A 263 27.71 16.59 22.44
CA SER A 263 28.54 16.30 23.61
C SER A 263 28.64 17.46 24.59
N SER A 264 28.22 18.67 24.21
CA SER A 264 28.18 19.84 25.08
C SER A 264 27.19 20.91 24.58
N LEU A 265 26.73 21.78 25.48
CA LEU A 265 25.82 22.89 25.17
C LEU A 265 26.40 23.84 24.10
N PRO A 266 27.69 24.26 24.14
CA PRO A 266 28.27 25.09 23.09
C PRO A 266 28.26 24.42 21.71
N ILE A 267 28.49 23.10 21.64
CA ILE A 267 28.42 22.34 20.38
C ILE A 267 26.98 22.27 19.88
N ALA A 268 26.01 22.05 20.78
CA ALA A 268 24.59 22.04 20.43
C ALA A 268 24.13 23.40 19.86
N ARG A 269 24.57 24.51 20.48
CA ARG A 269 24.27 25.87 20.04
C ARG A 269 24.93 26.22 18.71
N LEU A 270 26.20 25.87 18.52
CA LEU A 270 26.91 26.06 17.26
C LEU A 270 26.22 25.32 16.12
N ARG A 271 25.81 24.06 16.34
CA ARG A 271 25.06 23.29 15.34
C ARG A 271 23.70 23.91 15.02
N ALA A 272 22.98 24.39 16.04
CA ALA A 272 21.70 25.05 15.84
C ALA A 272 21.85 26.34 15.00
N VAL A 273 22.87 27.16 15.28
CA VAL A 273 23.16 28.38 14.51
C VAL A 273 23.59 28.04 13.07
N LEU A 274 24.44 27.04 12.87
CA LEU A 274 24.82 26.55 11.53
C LEU A 274 23.61 26.05 10.72
N ALA A 275 22.59 25.54 11.40
CA ALA A 275 21.33 25.10 10.81
C ALA A 275 20.30 26.25 10.62
N GLY A 276 20.64 27.49 10.99
CA GLY A 276 19.81 28.68 10.79
C GLY A 276 18.91 29.05 11.98
N ALA A 277 19.13 28.49 13.18
CA ALA A 277 18.42 28.91 14.39
C ALA A 277 18.98 30.24 14.94
N GLU A 278 18.09 31.09 15.45
CA GLU A 278 18.48 32.32 16.17
C GLU A 278 19.10 31.98 17.53
N ALA A 279 20.19 32.66 17.86
CA ALA A 279 21.10 32.25 18.94
C ALA A 279 20.55 32.40 20.36
N GLU A 280 19.41 33.05 20.57
CA GLU A 280 18.96 33.53 21.91
C GLU A 280 17.83 32.73 22.56
N THR A 281 17.14 31.85 21.84
CA THR A 281 16.04 31.06 22.44
C THR A 281 16.56 29.72 22.93
N GLU A 282 16.84 29.58 24.22
CA GLU A 282 17.10 28.29 24.86
C GLU A 282 15.92 27.94 25.77
N SER A 283 15.25 26.82 25.50
CA SER A 283 14.27 26.26 26.45
C SER A 283 14.60 24.80 26.73
N SER A 284 14.67 24.45 28.02
CA SER A 284 14.82 23.08 28.48
C SER A 284 13.44 22.42 28.57
N GLU A 285 13.24 21.32 27.85
CA GLU A 285 11.97 20.56 27.87
C GLU A 285 11.96 19.44 28.93
N GLY A 286 13.03 19.37 29.74
CA GLY A 286 13.19 18.38 30.80
C GLY A 286 14.17 17.27 30.44
N TRP A 287 14.30 16.32 31.37
CA TRP A 287 15.18 15.17 31.25
C TRP A 287 14.41 13.93 30.82
N GLN A 288 15.01 13.14 29.93
CA GLN A 288 14.52 11.82 29.54
C GLN A 288 15.58 10.77 29.87
N GLU A 289 15.18 9.68 30.53
CA GLU A 289 16.06 8.56 30.84
C GLU A 289 15.81 7.39 29.90
N SER A 290 16.89 6.83 29.35
CA SER A 290 16.91 5.51 28.72
C SER A 290 18.15 4.74 29.18
N ASP A 291 19.17 4.66 28.33
CA ASP A 291 20.52 4.17 28.58
C ASP A 291 21.43 5.22 29.24
N LEU A 292 21.18 6.50 28.95
CA LEU A 292 21.80 7.67 29.59
C LEU A 292 20.70 8.65 30.03
N ALA A 293 21.07 9.66 30.80
CA ALA A 293 20.20 10.79 31.09
C ALA A 293 20.34 11.85 29.99
N TYR A 294 19.26 12.15 29.28
CA TYR A 294 19.25 13.11 28.18
C TYR A 294 18.53 14.40 28.55
N LEU A 295 19.24 15.54 28.54
CA LEU A 295 18.63 16.86 28.64
C LEU A 295 18.15 17.29 27.25
N GLN A 296 16.86 17.59 27.14
CA GLN A 296 16.28 18.10 25.89
C GLN A 296 16.39 19.63 25.84
N LEU A 297 17.06 20.13 24.80
CA LEU A 297 17.24 21.54 24.55
C LEU A 297 16.57 21.91 23.23
N ARG A 298 15.76 22.96 23.24
CA ARG A 298 15.14 23.51 22.04
C ARG A 298 15.68 24.91 21.77
N PHE A 299 16.20 25.11 20.56
CA PHE A 299 16.80 26.36 20.08
C PHE A 299 15.85 27.17 19.19
N SER A 300 14.93 26.50 18.49
CA SER A 300 13.86 27.14 17.70
C SER A 300 12.67 26.18 17.53
N ARG A 301 11.62 26.59 16.80
CA ARG A 301 10.51 25.69 16.41
C ARG A 301 10.97 24.47 15.60
N SER A 302 12.06 24.59 14.84
CA SER A 302 12.57 23.55 13.94
C SER A 302 13.84 22.85 14.45
N HIS A 303 14.49 23.36 15.50
CA HIS A 303 15.79 22.86 15.97
C HIS A 303 15.79 22.51 17.46
N ALA A 304 16.11 21.25 17.74
CA ALA A 304 16.19 20.66 19.07
C ALA A 304 17.38 19.69 19.12
N SER A 305 18.10 19.72 20.23
CA SER A 305 19.27 18.90 20.50
C SER A 305 19.10 18.15 21.82
N ARG A 306 19.86 17.08 22.00
CA ARG A 306 19.95 16.35 23.27
C ARG A 306 21.37 16.34 23.78
N LEU A 307 21.55 16.65 25.07
CA LEU A 307 22.81 16.41 25.78
C LEU A 307 22.69 15.12 26.56
N ALA A 308 23.67 14.24 26.42
CA ALA A 308 23.72 12.98 27.15
C ALA A 308 24.65 13.11 28.36
N LEU A 309 24.18 12.71 29.53
CA LEU A 309 24.96 12.55 30.75
C LEU A 309 24.82 11.12 31.26
N SER A 310 25.89 10.58 31.85
CA SER A 310 25.78 9.31 32.56
C SER A 310 24.85 9.47 33.78
N ILE A 311 24.05 8.45 34.07
CA ILE A 311 23.12 8.43 35.21
C ILE A 311 23.82 8.77 36.54
N PRO A 312 25.01 8.23 36.87
CA PRO A 312 25.72 8.59 38.11
C PRO A 312 26.13 10.07 38.19
N LEU A 313 26.51 10.69 37.07
CA LEU A 313 26.84 12.12 37.02
C LEU A 313 25.60 13.00 37.26
N ARG A 314 24.44 12.60 36.74
CA ARG A 314 23.18 13.32 36.97
C ARG A 314 22.70 13.19 38.41
N GLU A 315 22.85 12.01 39.03
CA GLU A 315 22.56 11.85 40.46
C GLU A 315 23.48 12.72 41.32
N LEU A 316 24.72 12.94 40.89
CA LEU A 316 25.69 13.80 41.58
C LEU A 316 25.37 15.30 41.40
N GLU A 317 24.92 15.72 40.21
CA GLU A 317 24.39 17.06 39.94
C GLU A 317 23.13 17.35 40.77
N ALA A 318 22.19 16.39 40.84
CA ALA A 318 20.97 16.51 41.64
C ALA A 318 21.25 16.64 43.15
N ARG A 319 22.38 16.12 43.63
CA ARG A 319 22.82 16.21 45.03
C ARG A 319 23.59 17.50 45.34
N ASN A 320 24.13 18.16 44.33
CA ASN A 320 24.82 19.45 44.44
C ASN A 320 24.14 20.49 43.52
N PRO A 321 22.90 20.93 43.82
CA PRO A 321 22.37 22.10 43.15
C PRO A 321 23.26 23.29 43.54
N SER A 322 24.09 23.75 42.61
CA SER A 322 24.88 24.96 42.79
C SER A 322 23.97 26.15 43.12
N THR A 323 24.27 26.79 44.25
CA THR A 323 23.86 28.17 44.64
C THR A 323 24.02 29.17 43.52
#